data_AF-A0A552QYJ9-F1
#
_entry.id   AF-A0A552QYJ9-F1
#
_cell.length_a   1.000
_cell.length_b   1.000
_cell.length_c   1.000
_cell.angle_alpha   90.00
_cell.angle_beta   90.00
_cell.angle_gamma   90.00
#
_symmetry.space_group_name_H-M   'P 1'
#
loop_
_entity.id
_entity.type
_entity.pdbx_description
1 polymer ?
#
loop_
_entity_poly.entity_id
_entity_poly.type
_entity_poly.pdbx_seq_one_letter_code
_entity_poly.pdbx_strand_id
1 'polypeptide(L)'
;MRGVLVGATLAGMAAFGSGTATAATADATPCHVDGFVCMTTNDIYQPTVYFAGGDEYTFWRATEVTTLSNDSSTAYCVAAEYNFTLSPGQTIAVTHTITSLTPTNAGCLS
;
A
#
# COMPACT_ATOMS: atom_id res chain seq x y z
N MET A 1 -19.43 25.04 43.93
CA MET A 1 -19.59 25.88 42.71
C MET A 1 -20.46 25.11 41.74
N ARG A 2 -21.56 25.73 41.32
CA ARG A 2 -22.53 25.22 40.32
C ARG A 2 -21.90 25.41 38.95
N GLY A 3 -21.96 24.40 38.10
CA GLY A 3 -21.53 24.48 36.71
C GLY A 3 -22.25 23.44 35.87
N VAL A 4 -23.55 23.66 35.64
CA VAL A 4 -24.30 23.01 34.56
C VAL A 4 -24.22 23.94 33.36
N LEU A 5 -23.75 23.44 32.23
CA LEU A 5 -24.02 24.00 30.92
C LEU A 5 -24.29 22.85 29.94
N VAL A 6 -25.60 22.68 29.73
CA VAL A 6 -26.25 21.97 28.65
C VAL A 6 -26.04 22.76 27.36
N GLY A 7 -25.76 22.07 26.25
CA GLY A 7 -25.87 22.61 24.89
C GLY A 7 -24.93 21.89 23.93
N ALA A 8 -25.33 21.34 22.80
CA ALA A 8 -26.63 21.25 22.16
C ALA A 8 -26.63 19.98 21.30
N THR A 9 -27.65 19.15 21.46
CA THR A 9 -28.02 18.12 20.49
C THR A 9 -28.48 18.80 19.19
N LEU A 10 -27.61 18.94 18.21
CA LEU A 10 -28.06 19.11 16.82
C LEU A 10 -28.24 17.72 16.21
N ALA A 11 -29.47 17.24 16.30
CA ALA A 11 -30.00 16.22 15.40
C ALA A 11 -30.20 16.87 14.02
N GLY A 12 -29.24 16.67 13.12
CA GLY A 12 -29.40 16.91 11.68
C GLY A 12 -29.77 15.60 11.01
N MET A 13 -31.04 15.46 10.62
CA MET A 13 -31.58 14.28 9.95
C MET A 13 -31.13 14.17 8.49
N ALA A 14 -30.76 12.94 8.11
CA ALA A 14 -30.91 12.30 6.80
C ALA A 14 -30.34 13.00 5.55
N ALA A 15 -29.18 12.50 5.09
CA ALA A 15 -28.94 12.31 3.66
C ALA A 15 -28.31 10.93 3.47
N PHE A 16 -28.94 10.14 2.60
CA PHE A 16 -28.53 8.79 2.23
C PHE A 16 -27.16 8.83 1.57
N GLY A 17 -26.22 8.12 2.18
CA GLY A 17 -24.90 7.87 1.64
C GLY A 17 -24.24 6.86 2.55
N SER A 18 -24.53 5.58 2.31
CA SER A 18 -23.82 4.45 2.89
C SER A 18 -22.37 4.45 2.39
N GLY A 19 -21.59 5.42 2.85
CA GLY A 19 -20.15 5.41 2.80
C GLY A 19 -19.72 5.32 4.26
N THR A 20 -19.55 4.11 4.77
CA THR A 20 -18.71 3.89 5.93
C THR A 20 -17.35 4.49 5.56
N ALA A 21 -17.09 5.70 6.01
CA ALA A 21 -15.73 6.20 6.09
C ALA A 21 -15.05 5.32 7.13
N THR A 22 -14.57 4.17 6.67
CA THR A 22 -13.59 3.38 7.39
C THR A 22 -12.47 4.37 7.65
N ALA A 23 -12.34 4.81 8.91
CA ALA A 23 -11.10 5.40 9.35
C ALA A 23 -10.06 4.32 9.09
N ALA A 24 -9.35 4.43 7.97
CA ALA A 24 -8.16 3.67 7.73
C ALA A 24 -7.26 4.02 8.92
N THR A 25 -7.15 3.09 9.86
CA THR A 25 -6.01 3.05 10.76
C THR A 25 -4.82 3.16 9.84
N ALA A 26 -4.21 4.35 9.79
CA ALA A 26 -2.95 4.55 9.11
C ALA A 26 -1.99 3.58 9.78
N ASP A 27 -1.85 2.41 9.17
CA ASP A 27 -0.92 1.39 9.61
C ASP A 27 0.43 2.10 9.56
N ALA A 28 1.06 2.27 10.72
CA ALA A 28 2.32 2.99 10.85
C ALA A 28 3.49 2.18 10.24
N THR A 29 3.21 1.36 9.23
CA THR A 29 4.21 0.75 8.37
C THR A 29 4.76 1.86 7.49
N PRO A 30 6.09 2.09 7.46
CA PRO A 30 6.73 3.16 6.68
C PRO A 30 6.54 3.04 5.15
N CYS A 31 5.66 2.14 4.69
CA CYS A 31 5.41 1.81 3.30
C CYS A 31 3.93 1.90 2.87
N HIS A 32 3.08 2.67 3.56
CA HIS A 32 1.73 2.98 3.09
C HIS A 32 1.65 4.42 2.58
N VAL A 33 1.71 4.58 1.26
CA VAL A 33 1.50 5.88 0.59
C VAL A 33 0.44 5.66 -0.47
N ASP A 34 -0.72 6.32 -0.29
CA ASP A 34 -1.87 6.20 -1.21
C ASP A 34 -1.46 6.46 -2.67
N GLY A 35 -1.76 5.50 -3.54
CA GLY A 35 -1.45 5.57 -4.97
C GLY A 35 -0.04 5.13 -5.34
N PHE A 36 0.76 4.61 -4.41
CA PHE A 36 2.12 4.15 -4.65
C PHE A 36 2.29 2.67 -4.31
N VAL A 37 3.30 2.06 -4.93
CA VAL A 37 3.88 0.80 -4.47
C VAL A 37 5.13 1.14 -3.69
N CYS A 38 5.26 0.60 -2.49
CA CYS A 38 6.42 0.80 -1.62
C CYS A 38 7.10 -0.52 -1.28
N MET A 39 8.43 -0.45 -1.17
CA MET A 39 9.30 -1.59 -0.94
C MET A 39 10.34 -1.20 0.11
N THR A 40 10.49 -2.03 1.12
CA THR A 40 11.63 -1.95 2.05
C THR A 40 12.67 -2.94 1.59
N THR A 41 13.90 -2.47 1.36
CA THR A 41 14.99 -3.31 0.87
C THR A 41 16.07 -3.48 1.94
N ASN A 42 16.89 -4.52 1.79
CA ASN A 42 18.09 -4.73 2.59
C ASN A 42 19.32 -4.01 1.98
N ASP A 43 19.12 -3.08 1.05
CA ASP A 43 20.19 -2.29 0.45
C ASP A 43 20.53 -1.08 1.34
N ILE A 44 21.82 -0.94 1.68
CA ILE A 44 22.30 0.15 2.55
C ILE A 44 22.17 1.54 1.92
N TYR A 45 22.10 1.63 0.59
CA TYR A 45 21.97 2.90 -0.13
C TYR A 45 20.51 3.22 -0.48
N GLN A 46 19.66 2.21 -0.63
CA GLN A 46 18.24 2.36 -0.98
C GLN A 46 17.32 1.55 -0.07
N PRO A 47 17.27 1.85 1.24
CA PRO A 47 16.50 1.07 2.22
C PRO A 47 14.98 1.11 1.97
N THR A 48 14.49 2.14 1.29
CA THR A 48 13.09 2.27 0.93
C THR A 48 12.99 2.77 -0.51
N VAL A 49 12.17 2.09 -1.29
CA VAL A 49 11.87 2.42 -2.68
C VAL A 49 10.37 2.58 -2.80
N TYR A 50 9.90 3.65 -3.42
CA TYR A 50 8.51 3.82 -3.78
C TYR A 50 8.40 4.34 -5.21
N PHE A 51 7.36 3.93 -5.91
CA PHE A 51 7.06 4.37 -7.27
C PHE A 51 5.55 4.47 -7.46
N ALA A 52 5.12 5.33 -8.39
CA ALA A 52 3.70 5.60 -8.56
C ALA A 52 2.98 4.38 -9.14
N GLY A 53 1.74 4.17 -8.70
CA GLY A 53 0.88 3.13 -9.23
C GLY A 53 0.63 3.32 -10.73
N GLY A 54 0.78 2.26 -11.50
CA GLY A 54 0.78 2.26 -12.96
C GLY A 54 2.16 2.32 -13.61
N ASP A 55 3.21 2.75 -12.89
CA ASP A 55 4.58 2.73 -13.42
C ASP A 55 5.19 1.34 -13.25
N GLU A 56 6.13 0.97 -14.13
CA GLU A 56 7.00 -0.18 -13.95
C GLU A 56 8.26 0.22 -13.18
N TYR A 57 8.80 -0.72 -12.41
CA TYR A 57 10.04 -0.52 -11.68
C TYR A 57 10.99 -1.68 -11.95
N THR A 58 12.22 -1.37 -12.36
CA THR A 58 13.27 -2.38 -12.56
C THR A 58 14.47 -2.01 -11.71
N PHE A 59 14.89 -2.93 -10.84
CA PHE A 59 16.11 -2.75 -10.09
C PHE A 59 17.32 -2.93 -11.01
N TRP A 60 18.35 -2.11 -10.79
CA TRP A 60 19.62 -2.24 -11.52
C TRP A 60 20.30 -3.60 -11.32
N ARG A 61 20.09 -4.19 -10.14
CA ARG A 61 20.52 -5.53 -9.75
C ARG A 61 19.42 -6.20 -8.97
N ALA A 62 19.40 -7.53 -8.97
CA ALA A 62 18.53 -8.29 -8.08
C ALA A 62 18.72 -7.81 -6.63
N THR A 63 17.64 -7.33 -6.01
CA THR A 63 17.68 -6.64 -4.72
C THR A 63 16.79 -7.37 -3.73
N GLU A 64 17.30 -7.59 -2.52
CA GLU A 64 16.55 -8.22 -1.45
C GLU A 64 15.53 -7.23 -0.86
N VAL A 65 14.25 -7.55 -1.00
CA VAL A 65 13.12 -6.79 -0.51
C VAL A 65 12.50 -7.55 0.66
N THR A 66 12.42 -6.90 1.82
CA THR A 66 11.90 -7.48 3.07
C THR A 66 10.42 -7.21 3.27
N THR A 67 9.91 -6.12 2.69
CA THR A 67 8.49 -5.76 2.74
C THR A 67 8.09 -5.10 1.44
N LEU A 68 6.92 -5.48 0.93
CA LEU A 68 6.36 -4.98 -0.31
C LEU A 68 4.89 -4.64 -0.08
N SER A 69 4.49 -3.39 -0.29
CA SER A 69 3.11 -2.91 -0.15
C SER A 69 2.64 -2.26 -1.43
N ASN A 70 1.41 -2.58 -1.85
CA ASN A 70 0.76 -1.96 -2.98
C ASN A 70 -0.47 -1.21 -2.50
N ASP A 71 -0.30 0.08 -2.24
CA ASP A 71 -1.39 1.00 -1.87
C ASP A 71 -1.95 1.72 -3.11
N SER A 72 -1.72 1.16 -4.30
CA SER A 72 -2.28 1.63 -5.56
C SER A 72 -3.48 0.80 -6.01
N SER A 73 -4.19 1.27 -7.03
CA SER A 73 -5.30 0.54 -7.68
C SER A 73 -4.85 -0.49 -8.72
N THR A 74 -3.56 -0.63 -8.97
CA THR A 74 -3.00 -1.43 -10.07
C THR A 74 -2.37 -2.70 -9.52
N ALA A 75 -2.67 -3.85 -10.11
CA ALA A 75 -1.99 -5.09 -9.75
C ALA A 75 -0.61 -5.16 -10.41
N TYR A 76 0.35 -5.78 -9.72
CA TYR A 76 1.72 -5.89 -10.17
C TYR A 76 2.17 -7.34 -10.29
N CYS A 77 2.89 -7.64 -11.37
CA CYS A 77 3.67 -8.86 -11.46
C CYS A 77 5.07 -8.60 -10.92
N VAL A 78 5.45 -9.33 -9.87
CA VAL A 78 6.74 -9.22 -9.22
C VAL A 78 7.65 -10.30 -9.77
N ALA A 79 8.72 -9.89 -10.45
CA ALA A 79 9.75 -10.78 -10.94
C ALA A 79 10.72 -11.11 -9.80
N ALA A 80 10.64 -12.34 -9.30
CA ALA A 80 11.47 -12.89 -8.24
C ALA A 80 11.89 -14.32 -8.60
N GLU A 81 12.51 -15.05 -7.67
CA GLU A 81 12.82 -16.49 -7.87
C GLU A 81 11.57 -17.28 -8.27
N TYR A 82 10.43 -16.93 -7.65
CA TYR A 82 9.11 -17.35 -8.08
C TYR A 82 8.28 -16.11 -8.35
N ASN A 83 7.86 -15.93 -9.60
CA ASN A 83 7.03 -14.79 -9.98
C ASN A 83 5.70 -14.85 -9.22
N PHE A 84 5.29 -13.75 -8.58
CA PHE A 84 4.04 -13.68 -7.86
C PHE A 84 3.31 -12.37 -8.14
N THR A 85 1.99 -12.41 -8.00
CA THR A 85 1.16 -11.23 -8.20
C THR A 85 0.97 -10.50 -6.88
N LEU A 86 1.22 -9.19 -6.90
CA LEU A 86 0.94 -8.27 -5.81
C LEU A 86 -0.34 -7.49 -6.13
N SER A 87 -1.42 -7.83 -5.43
CA SER A 87 -2.73 -7.22 -5.65
C SER A 87 -2.83 -5.82 -5.02
N PRO A 88 -3.76 -4.97 -5.50
CA PRO A 88 -4.10 -3.71 -4.84
C PRO A 88 -4.47 -3.90 -3.36
N GLY A 89 -3.94 -3.05 -2.48
CA GLY A 89 -4.11 -3.11 -1.03
C GLY A 89 -3.39 -4.27 -0.33
N GLN A 90 -2.54 -5.02 -1.04
CA GLN A 90 -1.83 -6.16 -0.48
C GLN A 90 -0.45 -5.74 0.05
N THR A 91 -0.09 -6.30 1.22
CA THR A 91 1.25 -6.18 1.79
C THR A 91 1.84 -7.57 2.00
N ILE A 92 3.09 -7.75 1.60
CA ILE A 92 3.89 -8.96 1.76
C ILE A 92 5.10 -8.59 2.62
N ALA A 93 5.21 -9.21 3.79
CA ALA A 93 6.32 -9.03 4.73
C ALA A 93 7.19 -10.29 4.80
N VAL A 94 7.66 -10.73 3.63
CA VAL A 94 8.54 -11.88 3.47
C VAL A 94 9.71 -11.46 2.60
N THR A 95 10.92 -11.91 2.95
CA THR A 95 12.12 -11.59 2.21
C THR A 95 12.13 -12.28 0.84
N HIS A 96 12.22 -11.48 -0.22
CA HIS A 96 12.31 -11.95 -1.59
C HIS A 96 13.39 -11.17 -2.34
N THR A 97 14.11 -11.85 -3.23
CA THR A 97 14.99 -11.19 -4.18
C THR A 97 14.18 -10.80 -5.41
N ILE A 98 14.01 -9.49 -5.63
CA ILE A 98 13.20 -8.93 -6.71
C ILE A 98 14.10 -8.27 -7.75
N THR A 99 13.76 -8.45 -9.03
CA THR A 99 14.45 -7.80 -10.16
C THR A 99 13.60 -6.71 -10.80
N SER A 100 12.30 -6.93 -10.93
CA SER A 100 11.37 -5.94 -11.48
C SER A 100 9.94 -6.13 -11.00
N LEU A 101 9.15 -5.07 -11.15
CA LEU A 101 7.71 -5.02 -10.93
C LEU A 101 7.08 -4.40 -12.16
N THR A 102 6.18 -5.13 -12.81
CA THR A 102 5.47 -4.64 -13.99
C THR A 102 3.96 -4.64 -13.74
N PRO A 103 3.23 -3.59 -14.16
CA PRO A 103 1.78 -3.58 -14.07
C PRO A 103 1.17 -4.78 -14.83
N THR A 104 0.18 -5.44 -14.24
CA THR A 104 -0.53 -6.56 -14.88
C THR A 104 -2.03 -6.47 -14.64
N ASN A 105 -2.81 -6.94 -15.61
CA ASN A 105 -4.26 -7.10 -15.50
C ASN A 105 -4.69 -8.58 -15.38
N ALA A 106 -3.76 -9.52 -15.57
CA ALA A 106 -4.03 -10.96 -15.63
C ALA A 106 -3.20 -11.79 -14.64
N GLY A 107 -2.38 -11.13 -13.81
CA GLY A 107 -1.41 -11.79 -12.92
C GLY A 107 -0.06 -12.04 -13.59
N CYS A 108 0.82 -12.77 -12.91
CA CYS A 108 2.09 -13.21 -13.47
C CYS A 108 1.92 -14.48 -14.31
N LEU A 109 2.47 -14.48 -15.53
CA LEU A 109 2.71 -15.71 -16.27
C LEU A 109 3.95 -16.37 -15.65
N SER A 110 3.72 -17.51 -14.98
CA SER A 110 4.76 -18.37 -14.41
C SER A 110 5.47 -19.19 -15.47
#